data_AF-A0A964KGQ4-F1
#
_entry.id   AF-A0A964KGQ4-F1
#
_cell.length_a   1.000
_cell.length_b   1.000
_cell.length_c   1.000
_cell.angle_alpha   90.00
_cell.angle_beta   90.00
_cell.angle_gamma   90.00
#
_symmetry.space_group_name_H-M   'P 1'
#
loop_
_entity.id
_entity.type
_entity.pdbx_description
1 polymer ?
#
loop_
_entity_poly.entity_id
_entity_poly.type
_entity_poly.pdbx_seq_one_letter_code
_entity_poly.pdbx_strand_id
1 'polypeptide(L)'
;MIDKLFPGRLRLLWVLLLAFLAFNGAVRIGLVGYNGRLGLFSPEYLLPALAIGALFDAGVAAFFLAPLGLLIIVWPNTRTGLRATSFAIMLPLMVTMVFVGASEFTFWNEFASRFNFIAVDYVIYTNEMIGNIRESYNLPLLLGAVAVACIHRHLVDRCAVAPRPLACPAQPAPSLRRARVALACTVRRRVWP
;
A
#
# COMPACT_ATOMS: atom_id res chain seq x y z
N MET A 1 17.25 -1.86 -31.72
CA MET A 1 17.50 -0.40 -31.54
C MET A 1 17.08 0.10 -30.16
N ILE A 2 16.01 -0.45 -29.57
CA ILE A 2 15.56 -0.16 -28.20
C ILE A 2 16.58 -0.59 -27.12
N ASP A 3 17.36 -1.64 -27.37
CA ASP A 3 18.32 -2.18 -26.39
C ASP A 3 19.52 -1.26 -26.07
N LYS A 4 19.74 -0.23 -26.89
CA LYS A 4 20.81 0.77 -26.67
C LYS A 4 20.35 1.98 -25.85
N LEU A 5 19.05 2.25 -25.76
CA LEU A 5 18.55 3.42 -25.03
C LEU A 5 18.38 3.17 -23.52
N PHE A 6 18.27 1.91 -23.07
CA PHE A 6 17.94 1.61 -21.68
C PHE A 6 18.78 0.45 -21.12
N PRO A 7 19.65 0.67 -20.12
CA PRO A 7 20.30 -0.41 -19.40
C PRO A 7 19.23 -1.35 -18.81
N GLY A 8 19.45 -2.66 -18.86
CA GLY A 8 18.44 -3.69 -18.53
C GLY A 8 17.75 -3.53 -17.16
N ARG A 9 18.35 -2.78 -16.22
CA ARG A 9 17.76 -2.42 -14.92
C ARG A 9 16.54 -1.49 -15.04
N LEU A 10 16.49 -0.60 -16.04
CA LEU A 10 15.38 0.34 -16.27
C LEU A 10 14.21 -0.28 -17.05
N ARG A 11 14.37 -1.49 -17.58
CA ARG A 11 13.31 -2.22 -18.28
C ARG A 11 12.05 -2.39 -17.42
N LEU A 12 12.22 -2.53 -16.10
CA LEU A 12 11.12 -2.61 -15.15
C LEU A 12 10.19 -1.38 -15.22
N LEU A 13 10.75 -0.16 -15.32
CA LEU A 13 9.97 1.07 -15.37
C LEU A 13 9.07 1.11 -16.61
N TRP A 14 9.57 0.64 -17.75
CA TRP A 14 8.79 0.54 -18.98
C TRP A 14 7.65 -0.47 -18.87
N VAL A 15 7.90 -1.64 -18.27
CA VAL A 15 6.84 -2.63 -18.04
C VAL A 15 5.75 -2.05 -17.14
N LEU A 16 6.13 -1.35 -16.07
CA LEU A 16 5.19 -0.71 -15.15
C LEU A 16 4.41 0.43 -15.80
N LEU A 17 5.07 1.25 -16.61
CA LEU A 17 4.40 2.30 -17.38
C LEU A 17 3.34 1.72 -18.33
N LEU A 18 3.71 0.70 -19.11
CA LEU A 18 2.79 0.05 -20.04
C LEU A 18 1.63 -0.63 -19.30
N ALA A 19 1.90 -1.29 -18.18
CA ALA A 19 0.85 -1.89 -17.35
C ALA A 19 -0.11 -0.83 -16.79
N PHE A 20 0.41 0.32 -16.34
CA PHE A 20 -0.40 1.43 -15.84
C PHE A 20 -1.27 2.05 -16.93
N LEU A 21 -0.71 2.28 -18.12
CA LEU A 21 -1.45 2.79 -19.27
C LEU A 21 -2.52 1.79 -19.74
N ALA A 22 -2.19 0.50 -19.80
CA ALA A 22 -3.12 -0.55 -20.17
C ALA A 22 -4.29 -0.65 -19.18
N PHE A 23 -4.02 -0.59 -17.88
CA PHE A 23 -5.06 -0.59 -16.86
C PHE A 23 -5.97 0.63 -16.96
N ASN A 24 -5.43 1.85 -17.06
CA ASN A 24 -6.25 3.05 -17.18
C ASN A 24 -7.04 3.09 -18.50
N GLY A 25 -6.45 2.58 -19.58
CA GLY A 25 -7.15 2.35 -20.85
C GLY A 25 -8.32 1.37 -20.68
N ALA A 26 -8.11 0.26 -19.96
CA ALA A 26 -9.15 -0.72 -19.67
C ALA A 26 -10.27 -0.14 -18.78
N VAL A 27 -9.94 0.64 -17.75
CA VAL A 27 -10.93 1.36 -16.94
C VAL A 27 -11.75 2.31 -17.82
N ARG A 28 -11.10 3.08 -18.70
CA ARG A 28 -11.78 4.02 -19.60
C ARG A 28 -12.69 3.31 -20.61
N ILE A 29 -12.27 2.19 -21.18
CA ILE A 29 -13.13 1.34 -22.03
C ILE A 29 -14.29 0.77 -21.22
N GLY A 30 -14.02 0.32 -19.99
CA GLY A 30 -15.03 -0.17 -19.05
C GLY A 30 -16.09 0.89 -18.76
N LEU A 31 -15.70 2.15 -18.56
CA LEU A 31 -16.62 3.28 -18.34
C LEU A 31 -17.45 3.63 -19.57
N VAL A 32 -16.88 3.50 -20.77
CA VAL A 32 -17.64 3.63 -22.03
C VAL A 32 -18.72 2.54 -22.12
N GLY A 33 -18.37 1.30 -21.79
CA GLY A 33 -19.34 0.20 -21.71
C GLY A 33 -20.38 0.40 -20.60
N TYR A 34 -19.96 0.89 -19.44
CA TYR A 34 -20.81 1.14 -18.28
C TYR A 34 -21.90 2.19 -18.55
N ASN A 35 -21.60 3.20 -19.38
CA ASN A 35 -22.58 4.19 -19.83
C ASN A 35 -23.73 3.61 -20.67
N GLY A 36 -23.59 2.40 -21.23
CA GLY A 36 -24.64 1.74 -22.03
C GLY A 36 -24.94 2.40 -23.38
N ARG A 37 -24.15 3.41 -23.80
CA ARG A 37 -24.33 4.13 -25.07
C ARG A 37 -23.37 3.60 -26.12
N LEU A 38 -23.88 2.82 -27.08
CA LEU A 38 -23.09 2.24 -28.17
C LEU A 38 -22.41 3.30 -29.05
N GLY A 39 -23.00 4.49 -29.19
CA GLY A 39 -22.40 5.60 -29.93
C GLY A 39 -21.06 6.09 -29.38
N LEU A 40 -20.76 5.85 -28.10
CA LEU A 40 -19.47 6.24 -27.48
C LEU A 40 -18.30 5.36 -27.93
N PHE A 41 -18.56 4.19 -28.51
CA PHE A 41 -17.52 3.34 -29.10
C PHE A 41 -17.09 3.82 -30.50
N SER A 42 -17.78 4.82 -31.07
CA SER A 42 -17.35 5.39 -32.34
C SER A 42 -15.95 6.02 -32.21
N PRO A 43 -15.10 5.89 -33.25
CA PRO A 43 -13.72 6.38 -33.20
C PRO A 43 -13.59 7.87 -32.86
N GLU A 44 -14.59 8.67 -33.26
CA GLU A 44 -14.64 10.12 -33.01
C GLU A 44 -14.65 10.50 -31.51
N TYR A 45 -15.21 9.64 -30.64
CA TYR A 45 -15.21 9.88 -29.19
C TYR A 45 -14.19 9.02 -28.46
N LEU A 46 -14.04 7.75 -28.85
CA LEU A 46 -13.16 6.82 -28.14
C LEU A 46 -11.68 7.13 -28.36
N LEU A 47 -11.28 7.48 -29.59
CA LEU A 47 -9.86 7.70 -29.89
C LEU A 47 -9.31 8.95 -29.18
N PRO A 48 -10.00 10.11 -29.18
CA PRO A 48 -9.56 11.26 -28.39
C PRO A 48 -9.56 10.97 -26.89
N ALA A 49 -10.57 10.27 -26.37
CA ALA A 49 -10.64 9.92 -24.96
C ALA A 49 -9.46 9.04 -24.52
N LEU A 50 -9.08 8.05 -25.33
CA LEU A 50 -7.91 7.20 -25.07
C LEU A 50 -6.58 7.95 -25.28
N ALA A 51 -6.46 8.80 -26.30
CA ALA A 51 -5.23 9.52 -26.60
C ALA A 51 -4.91 10.59 -25.56
N ILE A 52 -5.88 11.47 -25.27
CA ILE A 52 -5.77 12.49 -24.23
C ILE A 52 -5.60 11.83 -22.88
N GLY A 53 -6.39 10.78 -22.61
CA GLY A 53 -6.27 9.96 -21.42
C GLY A 53 -4.86 9.41 -21.22
N ALA A 54 -4.29 8.75 -22.24
CA ALA A 54 -2.96 8.19 -22.20
C ALA A 54 -1.87 9.25 -21.96
N LEU A 55 -2.04 10.48 -22.47
CA LEU A 55 -1.12 11.58 -22.21
C LEU A 55 -1.12 11.97 -20.72
N PHE A 56 -2.31 12.15 -20.12
CA PHE A 56 -2.42 12.44 -18.69
C PHE A 56 -1.93 11.27 -17.83
N ASP A 57 -2.31 10.05 -18.19
CA ASP A 57 -1.92 8.83 -17.49
C ASP A 57 -0.39 8.64 -17.56
N ALA A 58 0.27 9.01 -18.67
CA ALA A 58 1.73 9.02 -18.77
C ALA A 58 2.39 10.05 -17.84
N GLY A 59 1.81 11.24 -17.70
CA GLY A 59 2.28 12.26 -16.75
C GLY A 59 2.19 11.78 -15.30
N VAL A 60 1.05 11.18 -14.93
CA VAL A 60 0.84 10.60 -13.60
C VAL A 60 1.80 9.43 -13.36
N ALA A 61 1.95 8.53 -14.33
CA ALA A 61 2.89 7.40 -14.23
C ALA A 61 4.33 7.88 -14.08
N ALA A 62 4.75 8.91 -14.81
CA ALA A 62 6.09 9.48 -14.67
C ALA A 62 6.34 10.00 -13.26
N PHE A 63 5.39 10.72 -12.67
CA PHE A 63 5.48 11.20 -11.29
C PHE A 63 5.65 10.05 -10.28
N PHE A 64 4.84 9.00 -10.41
CA PHE A 64 4.88 7.85 -9.50
C PHE A 64 6.08 6.93 -9.71
N LEU A 65 6.55 6.78 -10.95
CA LEU A 65 7.72 5.96 -11.29
C LEU A 65 9.04 6.69 -11.05
N ALA A 66 9.06 8.03 -10.99
CA ALA A 66 10.27 8.81 -10.72
C ALA A 66 11.04 8.38 -9.45
N PRO A 67 10.42 8.25 -8.26
CA PRO A 67 11.14 7.81 -7.06
C PRO A 67 11.69 6.38 -7.19
N LEU A 68 10.96 5.49 -7.86
CA LEU A 68 11.42 4.12 -8.12
C LEU A 68 12.59 4.09 -9.12
N GLY A 69 12.53 4.93 -10.16
CA GLY A 69 13.61 5.07 -11.14
C GLY A 69 14.88 5.62 -10.51
N LEU A 70 14.77 6.66 -9.68
CA LEU A 70 15.88 7.21 -8.92
C LEU A 70 16.49 6.16 -7.98
N LEU A 71 15.65 5.39 -7.27
CA LEU A 71 16.09 4.29 -6.43
C LEU A 71 16.91 3.28 -7.23
N ILE A 72 16.41 2.80 -8.36
CA ILE A 72 17.09 1.78 -9.19
C ILE A 72 18.43 2.28 -9.72
N ILE A 73 18.53 3.56 -10.08
CA ILE A 73 19.76 4.18 -10.61
C ILE A 73 20.81 4.32 -9.50
N VAL A 74 20.41 4.85 -8.33
CA VAL A 74 21.33 5.15 -7.22
C VAL A 74 21.73 3.88 -6.45
N TRP A 75 20.90 2.82 -6.47
CA TRP A 75 21.14 1.66 -5.61
C TRP A 75 22.32 0.79 -6.09
N PRO A 76 23.33 0.55 -5.23
CA PRO A 76 24.50 -0.23 -5.57
C PRO A 76 24.13 -1.71 -5.82
N ASN A 77 24.74 -2.31 -6.84
CA ASN A 77 24.39 -3.66 -7.33
C ASN A 77 24.72 -4.80 -6.34
N THR A 78 25.42 -4.49 -5.24
CA THR A 78 25.93 -5.45 -4.25
C THR A 78 25.12 -5.50 -2.95
N ARG A 79 24.16 -4.57 -2.72
CA ARG A 79 23.38 -4.52 -1.46
C ARG A 79 22.05 -5.26 -1.58
N THR A 80 21.86 -6.24 -0.70
CA THR A 80 20.55 -6.86 -0.39
C THR A 80 19.57 -5.79 0.06
N GLY A 81 18.28 -5.91 -0.31
CA GLY A 81 17.22 -5.00 0.16
C GLY A 81 16.53 -4.17 -0.92
N LEU A 82 17.12 -4.03 -2.12
CA LEU A 82 16.48 -3.28 -3.23
C LEU A 82 15.08 -3.79 -3.57
N ARG A 83 14.88 -5.11 -3.53
CA ARG A 83 13.56 -5.72 -3.77
C ARG A 83 12.54 -5.30 -2.71
N ALA A 84 12.94 -5.32 -1.44
CA ALA A 84 12.06 -4.96 -0.32
C ALA A 84 11.70 -3.47 -0.35
N THR A 85 12.67 -2.58 -0.60
CA THR A 85 12.42 -1.14 -0.73
C THR A 85 11.58 -0.81 -1.97
N SER A 86 11.84 -1.47 -3.10
CA SER A 86 11.01 -1.31 -4.31
C SER A 86 9.57 -1.78 -4.06
N PHE A 87 9.39 -2.89 -3.35
CA PHE A 87 8.05 -3.37 -2.94
C PHE A 87 7.34 -2.38 -2.02
N ALA A 88 8.04 -1.84 -1.03
CA ALA A 88 7.49 -0.86 -0.10
C ALA A 88 7.00 0.41 -0.81
N ILE A 89 7.66 0.81 -1.90
CA ILE A 89 7.23 1.94 -2.75
C ILE A 89 6.09 1.54 -3.69
N MET A 90 6.15 0.37 -4.31
CA MET A 90 5.14 -0.08 -5.28
C MET A 90 3.81 -0.45 -4.65
N LEU A 91 3.81 -1.00 -3.43
CA LEU A 91 2.59 -1.44 -2.75
C LEU A 91 1.55 -0.32 -2.60
N PRO A 92 1.85 0.84 -2.00
CA PRO A 92 0.88 1.92 -1.88
C PRO A 92 0.41 2.42 -3.25
N LEU A 93 1.30 2.50 -4.26
CA LEU A 93 0.92 2.86 -5.63
C LEU A 93 -0.12 1.91 -6.23
N MET A 94 0.09 0.60 -6.07
CA MET A 94 -0.85 -0.42 -6.56
C MET A 94 -2.20 -0.33 -5.84
N VAL A 95 -2.18 -0.16 -4.51
CA VAL A 95 -3.40 0.02 -3.72
C VAL A 95 -4.17 1.27 -4.17
N THR A 96 -3.49 2.40 -4.30
CA THR A 96 -4.10 3.65 -4.79
C THR A 96 -4.64 3.50 -6.20
N MET A 97 -3.91 2.86 -7.10
CA MET A 97 -4.33 2.64 -8.49
C MET A 97 -5.62 1.80 -8.58
N VAL A 98 -5.69 0.69 -7.85
CA VAL A 98 -6.90 -0.15 -7.82
C VAL A 98 -8.06 0.58 -7.15
N PHE A 99 -7.80 1.29 -6.06
CA PHE A 99 -8.81 2.08 -5.37
C PHE A 99 -9.39 3.18 -6.27
N VAL A 100 -8.54 3.94 -6.96
CA VAL A 100 -8.99 4.99 -7.89
C VAL A 100 -9.81 4.39 -9.01
N GLY A 101 -9.32 3.33 -9.65
CA GLY A 101 -10.06 2.62 -10.70
C GLY A 101 -11.44 2.15 -10.24
N ALA A 102 -11.55 1.60 -9.02
CA ALA A 102 -12.84 1.21 -8.44
C ALA A 102 -13.73 2.41 -8.12
N SER A 103 -13.16 3.48 -7.55
CA SER A 103 -13.89 4.70 -7.21
C SER A 103 -14.47 5.37 -8.45
N GLU A 104 -13.76 5.30 -9.59
CA GLU A 104 -14.25 5.87 -10.84
C GLU A 104 -15.60 5.28 -11.21
N PHE A 105 -15.79 3.96 -11.15
CA PHE A 105 -17.09 3.33 -11.44
C PHE A 105 -18.19 3.75 -10.44
N THR A 106 -17.87 3.84 -9.14
CA THR A 106 -18.84 4.21 -8.10
C THR A 106 -19.33 5.65 -8.28
N PHE A 107 -18.44 6.57 -8.64
CA PHE A 107 -18.73 8.00 -8.73
C PHE A 107 -19.05 8.46 -10.16
N TRP A 108 -18.89 7.60 -11.16
CA TRP A 108 -19.03 7.96 -12.56
C TRP A 108 -20.41 8.54 -12.91
N ASN A 109 -21.47 7.91 -12.40
CA ASN A 109 -22.85 8.33 -12.72
C ASN A 109 -23.21 9.69 -12.11
N GLU A 110 -22.55 10.07 -11.01
CA GLU A 110 -22.85 11.30 -10.29
C GLU A 110 -22.09 12.49 -10.88
N PHE A 111 -20.81 12.30 -11.22
CA PHE A 111 -19.92 13.40 -11.59
C PHE A 111 -19.50 13.41 -13.05
N ALA A 112 -19.75 12.33 -13.80
CA ALA A 112 -19.34 12.12 -15.20
C ALA A 112 -17.85 12.49 -15.46
N SER A 113 -17.04 12.44 -14.41
CA SER A 113 -15.64 12.87 -14.37
C SER A 113 -14.94 12.17 -13.20
N ARG A 114 -13.62 11.99 -13.32
CA ARG A 114 -12.81 11.20 -12.35
C ARG A 114 -12.72 11.89 -10.98
N PHE A 115 -12.27 13.14 -10.95
CA PHE A 115 -12.18 13.99 -9.76
C PHE A 115 -12.37 15.43 -10.22
N ASN A 116 -13.59 15.95 -10.08
CA ASN A 116 -13.92 17.30 -10.53
C ASN A 116 -13.26 18.36 -9.62
N PHE A 117 -13.08 19.58 -10.13
CA PHE A 117 -12.57 20.72 -9.39
C PHE A 117 -13.44 21.13 -8.19
N ILE A 118 -14.68 20.63 -8.10
CA ILE A 118 -15.52 20.76 -6.89
C ILE A 118 -14.82 20.16 -5.66
N ALA A 119 -14.00 19.12 -5.82
CA ALA A 119 -13.21 18.57 -4.72
C ALA A 119 -12.18 19.58 -4.18
N VAL A 120 -11.68 20.47 -5.03
CA VAL A 120 -10.79 21.56 -4.61
C VAL A 120 -11.57 22.62 -3.84
N ASP A 121 -12.80 22.92 -4.24
CA ASP A 121 -13.69 23.83 -3.51
C ASP A 121 -13.95 23.32 -2.09
N TYR A 122 -14.01 22.00 -1.87
CA TYR A 122 -14.10 21.44 -0.51
C TYR A 122 -12.88 21.71 0.37
N VAL A 123 -11.69 21.87 -0.23
CA VAL A 123 -10.44 22.19 0.50
C VAL A 123 -10.30 23.69 0.72
N ILE A 124 -10.86 24.52 -0.17
CA ILE A 124 -10.84 25.98 -0.04
C ILE A 124 -11.93 26.45 0.94
N TYR A 125 -13.16 25.94 0.80
CA TYR A 125 -14.34 26.31 1.59
C TYR A 125 -14.64 25.30 2.70
N THR A 126 -13.61 24.91 3.44
CA THR A 126 -13.71 23.89 4.50
C THR A 126 -14.71 24.24 5.59
N ASN A 127 -14.82 25.52 5.98
CA ASN A 127 -15.71 25.93 7.07
C ASN A 127 -17.20 25.71 6.72
N GLU A 128 -17.60 26.04 5.51
CA GLU A 128 -18.98 25.86 5.04
C GLU A 128 -19.31 24.37 4.88
N MET A 129 -18.37 23.59 4.35
CA MET A 129 -18.55 22.13 4.23
C MET A 129 -18.59 21.42 5.57
N ILE A 130 -17.74 21.80 6.53
CA ILE A 130 -17.79 21.26 7.89
C ILE A 130 -19.09 21.65 8.58
N GLY A 131 -19.59 22.88 8.36
CA GLY A 131 -20.92 23.31 8.81
C GLY A 131 -22.02 22.40 8.26
N ASN A 132 -22.05 22.19 6.94
CA ASN A 132 -23.01 21.33 6.27
C ASN A 132 -22.99 19.89 6.82
N ILE A 133 -21.81 19.32 7.07
CA ILE A 133 -21.66 17.98 7.65
C ILE A 133 -22.19 17.93 9.09
N ARG A 134 -21.94 18.97 9.90
CA ARG A 134 -22.40 19.05 11.29
C ARG A 134 -23.92 19.15 11.41
N GLU A 135 -24.55 19.85 10.48
CA GLU A 135 -26.00 19.98 10.44
C GLU A 135 -26.67 18.74 9.84
N SER A 136 -26.06 18.13 8.81
CA SER A 136 -26.64 16.99 8.11
C SER A 136 -26.45 15.65 8.85
N TYR A 137 -25.43 15.53 9.70
CA TYR A 137 -25.09 14.28 10.37
C TYR A 137 -24.87 14.46 11.86
N ASN A 138 -25.40 13.53 12.67
CA ASN A 138 -25.14 13.48 14.10
C ASN A 138 -23.71 12.95 14.36
N LEU A 139 -22.73 13.85 14.26
CA LEU A 139 -21.31 13.57 14.45
C LEU A 139 -21.00 12.89 15.79
N PRO A 140 -21.54 13.31 16.94
CA PRO A 140 -21.31 12.62 18.21
C PRO A 140 -21.66 11.13 18.16
N LEU A 141 -22.82 10.79 17.56
CA LEU A 141 -23.25 9.40 17.42
C LEU A 141 -22.30 8.62 16.49
N LEU A 142 -21.97 9.21 15.34
CA LEU A 142 -21.18 8.56 14.30
C LEU A 142 -19.73 8.32 14.77
N LEU A 143 -19.09 9.35 15.35
CA LEU A 143 -17.76 9.26 15.93
C LEU A 143 -17.74 8.34 17.15
N GLY A 144 -18.79 8.37 17.99
CA GLY A 144 -18.94 7.46 19.12
C GLY A 144 -19.02 6.00 18.68
N ALA A 145 -19.79 5.69 17.65
CA ALA A 145 -19.89 4.33 17.10
C ALA A 145 -18.55 3.83 16.56
N VAL A 146 -17.81 4.67 15.82
CA VAL A 146 -16.46 4.34 15.35
C VAL A 146 -15.50 4.11 16.51
N ALA A 147 -15.53 4.97 17.54
CA ALA A 147 -14.70 4.81 18.73
C ALA A 147 -14.99 3.49 19.45
N VAL A 148 -16.26 3.14 19.64
CA VAL A 148 -16.66 1.85 20.22
C VAL A 148 -16.19 0.67 19.37
N ALA A 149 -16.34 0.73 18.04
CA ALA A 149 -15.87 -0.34 17.15
C ALA A 149 -14.35 -0.52 17.21
N CYS A 150 -13.59 0.58 17.24
CA CYS A 150 -12.13 0.56 17.39
C CYS A 150 -11.71 -0.01 18.75
N ILE A 151 -12.35 0.41 19.83
CA ILE A 151 -12.10 -0.11 21.19
C ILE A 151 -12.44 -1.60 21.25
N HIS A 152 -13.62 -1.99 20.74
CA HIS A 152 -14.04 -3.38 20.69
C HIS A 152 -13.01 -4.24 19.94
N ARG A 153 -12.56 -3.81 18.75
CA ARG A 153 -11.54 -4.54 17.98
C ARG A 153 -10.22 -4.64 18.75
N HIS A 154 -9.77 -3.54 19.36
CA HIS A 154 -8.57 -3.53 20.18
C HIS A 154 -8.67 -4.51 21.36
N LEU A 155 -9.81 -4.52 22.08
CA LEU A 155 -10.05 -5.43 23.19
C LEU A 155 -10.09 -6.90 22.73
N VAL A 156 -10.74 -7.19 21.60
CA VAL A 156 -10.77 -8.53 21.00
C VAL A 156 -9.35 -8.99 20.64
N ASP A 157 -8.54 -8.15 20.02
CA ASP A 157 -7.15 -8.48 19.68
C ASP A 157 -6.30 -8.71 20.95
N ARG A 158 -6.55 -7.93 22.02
CA ARG A 158 -5.91 -8.14 23.34
C ARG A 158 -6.34 -9.44 24.02
N CYS A 159 -7.61 -9.83 23.88
CA CYS A 159 -8.14 -11.08 24.44
C CYS A 159 -7.71 -12.31 23.61
N ALA A 160 -7.61 -12.18 22.29
CA ALA A 160 -7.18 -13.26 21.39
C ALA A 160 -5.67 -13.51 21.46
N VAL A 161 -4.88 -12.45 21.68
CA VAL A 161 -3.44 -12.53 21.95
C VAL A 161 -3.20 -12.54 23.46
N ALA A 162 -3.91 -13.40 24.20
CA ALA A 162 -3.43 -13.79 25.52
C ALA A 162 -2.07 -14.49 25.30
N PRO A 163 -1.00 -14.11 26.02
CA PRO A 163 0.28 -14.76 25.88
C PRO A 163 0.09 -16.24 26.20
N ARG A 164 0.24 -17.11 25.19
CA ARG A 164 0.40 -18.54 25.44
C ARG A 164 1.50 -18.65 26.48
N PRO A 165 1.26 -19.26 27.66
CA PRO A 165 2.31 -19.44 28.63
C PRO A 165 3.44 -20.14 27.88
N LEU A 166 4.59 -19.47 27.78
CA LEU A 166 5.82 -20.10 27.37
C LEU A 166 6.01 -21.26 28.33
N ALA A 167 5.67 -22.47 27.88
CA ALA A 167 6.06 -23.68 28.59
C ALA A 167 7.58 -23.60 28.68
N CYS A 168 8.08 -23.23 29.85
CA CYS A 168 9.50 -23.21 30.12
C CYS A 168 9.97 -24.65 29.85
N PRO A 169 10.91 -24.88 28.91
CA PRO A 169 11.38 -26.24 28.67
C PRO A 169 11.91 -26.75 30.00
N ALA A 170 11.30 -27.84 30.50
CA ALA A 170 11.71 -28.48 31.73
C ALA A 170 13.21 -28.73 31.66
N GLN A 171 13.99 -28.02 32.48
CA GLN A 171 15.42 -28.27 32.57
C GLN A 171 15.58 -29.69 33.14
N PRO A 172 16.27 -30.61 32.45
CA PRO A 172 16.50 -31.93 33.01
C PRO A 172 17.36 -31.76 34.27
N ALA A 173 16.89 -32.36 35.38
CA ALA A 173 17.57 -32.34 36.66
C ALA A 173 19.06 -32.70 36.48
N PRO A 174 20.00 -31.97 37.11
CA PRO A 174 21.41 -32.25 36.96
C PRO A 174 21.72 -33.66 37.48
N SER A 175 22.10 -34.56 36.58
CA SER A 175 22.58 -35.90 36.96
C SER A 175 23.69 -35.79 38.01
N LEU A 176 23.64 -36.63 39.05
CA LEU A 176 24.60 -36.72 40.17
C LEU A 176 26.08 -36.77 39.73
N ARG A 177 26.35 -37.13 38.47
CA ARG A 177 27.69 -37.10 37.87
C ARG A 177 28.28 -35.69 37.74
N ARG A 178 27.48 -34.65 37.46
CA ARG A 178 27.98 -33.25 37.33
C ARG A 178 28.23 -32.59 38.68
N ALA A 179 27.50 -32.97 39.73
CA ALA A 179 27.72 -32.47 41.10
C ALA A 179 29.06 -32.96 41.67
N ARG A 180 29.48 -34.19 41.37
CA ARG A 180 30.78 -34.74 41.83
C ARG A 180 31.99 -34.05 41.20
N VAL A 181 31.90 -33.62 39.94
CA VAL A 181 33.00 -32.90 39.27
C VAL A 181 33.16 -31.48 39.83
N ALA A 182 32.05 -30.81 40.16
CA ALA A 182 32.10 -29.50 40.80
C ALA A 182 32.73 -29.55 42.21
N LEU A 183 32.41 -30.59 43.01
CA LEU A 183 32.98 -30.74 44.35
C LEU A 183 34.50 -31.07 44.32
N ALA A 184 34.94 -31.86 43.33
CA ALA A 184 36.36 -32.20 43.16
C ALA A 184 37.22 -30.97 42.78
N CYS A 185 36.66 -30.02 42.02
CA CYS A 185 37.35 -28.77 41.69
C CYS A 185 37.45 -27.78 42.86
N THR A 186 36.50 -27.79 43.81
CA THR A 186 36.56 -26.90 44.99
C THR A 186 37.50 -27.39 46.09
N VAL A 187 37.70 -28.70 46.25
CA VAL A 187 38.62 -29.24 47.26
C VAL A 187 40.09 -29.04 46.86
N ARG A 188 40.41 -29.09 45.56
CA ARG A 188 41.81 -28.94 45.08
C ARG A 188 42.38 -27.52 45.19
N ARG A 189 41.54 -26.49 45.40
CA ARG A 189 41.98 -25.09 45.58
C ARG A 189 42.27 -24.70 47.04
N ARG A 190 42.06 -25.59 48.02
CA ARG A 190 42.13 -25.25 49.46
C ARG A 190 43.34 -25.82 50.22
N VAL A 191 44.28 -26.45 49.52
CA VAL A 191 45.52 -26.98 50.13
C VAL A 191 46.67 -26.50 49.27
N TRP A 192 47.29 -25.37 49.65
CA TRP A 192 48.71 -25.02 49.59
C TRP A 192 48.84 -23.58 50.14
N PRO A 193 49.62 -23.33 51.23
CA PRO A 193 50.01 -21.99 51.65
C PRO A 193 50.98 -21.33 50.68
#